data_AF-A0A841JAX0-F1
#
_entry.id   AF-A0A841JAX0-F1
#
_cell.length_a   1.000
_cell.length_b   1.000
_cell.length_c   1.000
_cell.angle_alpha   90.00
_cell.angle_beta   90.00
_cell.angle_gamma   90.00
#
_symmetry.space_group_name_H-M   'P 1'
#
loop_
_entity.id
_entity.type
_entity.pdbx_description
1 polymer ?
#
loop_
_entity_poly.entity_id
_entity_poly.type
_entity_poly.pdbx_seq_one_letter_code
_entity_poly.pdbx_strand_id
1 'polypeptide(L)'
;MITNSAIRSSSPIARLATEVDYMAAGGRIERDLFTEDSTETWIDPEIAQRIAGEKLQAFATEVAVSSGYAWVRPVLETRVPYSASEELHQVHLEPEPLTDDEQDEADKLLEAISALEAEGEELDYEDEVAAADFQKRWDAATGTYDALTDKPRQIPDEIRPNLGCFVVIAPDGTPVVDGGLYSDKPMQRRKAAAQPEGAGGAGETAQDNTPKPLSQKLVEELAVQRRDILAINLASNPAIALDFMIFAIADGGRGYGSQTHGTTIRAPSASNDFGS
;
A
#
# COMPACT_ATOMS: atom_id res chain seq x y z
N MET A 1 2.81 37.36 -0.72
CA MET A 1 1.45 36.89 -0.42
C MET A 1 1.62 35.68 0.49
N ILE A 2 1.54 35.87 1.82
CA ILE A 2 1.85 34.83 2.81
C ILE A 2 0.55 34.12 3.14
N THR A 3 0.37 32.92 2.61
CA THR A 3 -0.65 31.98 3.12
C THR A 3 -0.02 31.19 4.25
N ASN A 4 0.07 31.78 5.44
CA ASN A 4 0.29 30.98 6.65
C ASN A 4 -0.98 30.15 6.85
N SER A 5 -0.98 28.94 6.29
CA SER A 5 -2.06 27.98 6.49
C SER A 5 -2.00 27.53 7.94
N ALA A 6 -2.84 28.08 8.80
CA ALA A 6 -3.00 27.58 10.16
C ALA A 6 -3.35 26.09 10.14
N ILE A 7 -2.93 25.34 11.17
CA ILE A 7 -3.23 23.91 11.30
C ILE A 7 -4.22 23.69 12.45
N ARG A 8 -5.07 22.68 12.32
CA ARG A 8 -5.96 22.28 13.42
C ARG A 8 -5.19 21.46 14.45
N SER A 9 -5.55 21.57 15.73
CA SER A 9 -5.00 20.74 16.81
C SER A 9 -5.20 19.24 16.57
N SER A 10 -6.23 18.87 15.81
CA SER A 10 -6.50 17.48 15.40
C SER A 10 -5.58 16.96 14.30
N SER A 11 -4.77 17.81 13.65
CA SER A 11 -3.81 17.40 12.63
C SER A 11 -2.75 16.46 13.22
N PRO A 12 -2.31 15.41 12.50
CA PRO A 12 -1.25 14.50 12.94
C PRO A 12 0.03 15.24 13.37
N ILE A 13 0.38 16.32 12.67
CA ILE A 13 1.54 17.16 12.99
C ILE A 13 1.38 17.84 14.35
N ALA A 14 0.19 18.40 14.64
CA ALA A 14 -0.09 19.08 15.91
C ALA A 14 -0.13 18.07 17.07
N ARG A 15 -0.69 16.87 16.83
CA ARG A 15 -0.70 15.77 17.81
C ARG A 15 0.71 15.29 18.15
N LEU A 16 1.59 15.10 17.16
CA LEU A 16 2.99 14.73 17.39
C LEU A 16 3.78 15.84 18.08
N ALA A 17 3.57 17.10 17.67
CA ALA A 17 4.23 18.25 18.28
C ALA A 17 3.81 18.44 19.73
N THR A 18 2.54 18.18 20.08
CA THR A 18 1.88 18.45 21.37
C THR A 18 1.74 19.93 21.69
N GLU A 19 0.63 20.31 22.33
CA GLU A 19 0.31 21.70 22.68
C GLU A 19 1.39 22.33 23.59
N VAL A 20 1.89 21.54 24.54
CA VAL A 20 2.87 21.97 25.53
C VAL A 20 4.17 22.44 24.87
N ASP A 21 4.73 21.63 23.98
CA ASP A 21 5.99 21.97 23.30
C ASP A 21 5.78 23.12 22.31
N TYR A 22 4.62 23.19 21.66
CA TYR A 22 4.27 24.27 20.75
C TYR A 22 4.15 25.62 21.46
N MET A 23 3.48 25.68 22.61
CA MET A 23 3.39 26.89 23.43
C MET A 23 4.75 27.26 24.04
N ALA A 24 5.54 26.29 24.48
CA ALA A 24 6.89 26.53 25.02
C ALA A 24 7.82 27.16 23.96
N ALA A 25 7.62 26.83 22.68
CA ALA A 25 8.32 27.44 21.55
C ALA A 25 7.75 28.80 21.11
N GLY A 26 6.77 29.35 21.83
CA GLY A 26 6.14 30.64 21.54
C GLY A 26 5.01 30.58 20.51
N GLY A 27 4.49 29.39 20.20
CA GLY A 27 3.36 29.20 19.30
C GLY A 27 2.06 29.77 19.87
N ARG A 28 1.19 30.25 18.98
CA ARG A 28 -0.12 30.81 19.34
C ARG A 28 -1.26 29.89 18.95
N ILE A 29 -2.24 29.75 19.83
CA ILE A 29 -3.44 28.94 19.65
C ILE A 29 -4.66 29.84 19.74
N GLU A 30 -5.51 29.77 18.73
CA GLU A 30 -6.82 30.38 18.72
C GLU A 30 -7.86 29.32 19.11
N ARG A 31 -8.56 29.57 20.22
CA ARG A 31 -9.67 28.75 20.70
C ARG A 31 -10.97 29.44 20.33
N ASP A 32 -11.76 28.81 19.46
CA ASP A 32 -13.11 29.28 19.19
C ASP A 32 -14.01 28.96 20.39
N LEU A 33 -14.63 29.99 20.97
CA LEU A 33 -15.47 29.88 22.16
C LEU A 33 -16.80 29.15 21.90
N PHE A 34 -17.13 28.88 20.64
CA PHE A 34 -18.40 28.25 20.23
C PHE A 34 -18.25 26.80 19.78
N THR A 35 -17.04 26.25 19.76
CA THR A 35 -16.76 24.92 19.21
C THR A 35 -15.96 24.08 20.22
N GLU A 36 -16.20 22.77 20.28
CA GLU A 36 -15.53 21.86 21.23
C GLU A 36 -13.99 21.93 21.14
N ASP A 37 -13.30 21.56 22.22
CA ASP A 37 -11.82 21.59 22.39
C ASP A 37 -11.01 20.90 21.26
N SER A 38 -11.66 20.16 20.36
CA SER A 38 -11.04 19.48 19.21
C SER A 38 -10.83 20.37 17.97
N THR A 39 -11.20 21.65 18.02
CA THR A 39 -11.09 22.60 16.89
C THR A 39 -10.19 23.79 17.14
N GLU A 40 -9.26 23.69 18.09
CA GLU A 40 -8.26 24.72 18.29
C GLU A 40 -7.41 24.90 17.04
N THR A 41 -7.14 26.16 16.68
CA THR A 41 -6.38 26.50 15.49
C THR A 41 -5.02 27.02 15.90
N TRP A 42 -3.97 26.34 15.45
CA TRP A 42 -2.59 26.73 15.69
C TRP A 42 -2.14 27.66 14.56
N ILE A 43 -1.81 28.89 14.94
CA ILE A 43 -1.59 30.01 14.01
C ILE A 43 -0.24 29.89 13.29
N ASP A 44 0.76 29.32 13.97
CA ASP A 44 2.17 29.31 13.53
C ASP A 44 2.58 27.88 13.12
N PRO A 45 2.15 27.37 11.94
CA PRO A 45 2.34 25.98 11.54
C PRO A 45 3.82 25.57 11.45
N GLU A 46 4.71 26.51 11.15
CA GLU A 46 6.15 26.27 11.04
C GLU A 46 6.76 25.80 12.37
N ILE A 47 6.27 26.31 13.52
CA ILE A 47 6.72 25.90 14.85
C ILE A 47 6.32 24.45 15.10
N ALA A 48 5.06 24.10 14.76
CA ALA A 48 4.56 22.74 14.91
C ALA A 48 5.29 21.76 13.99
N GLN A 49 5.51 22.12 12.73
CA GLN A 49 6.27 21.31 11.76
C GLN A 49 7.72 21.11 12.20
N ARG A 50 8.36 22.14 12.77
CA ARG A 50 9.73 22.02 13.29
C ARG A 50 9.80 21.03 14.45
N ILE A 51 8.92 21.17 15.45
CA ILE A 51 8.89 20.27 16.63
C ILE A 51 8.56 18.84 16.20
N ALA A 52 7.53 18.67 15.38
CA ALA A 52 7.15 17.37 14.82
C ALA A 52 8.31 16.76 14.00
N GLY A 53 9.01 17.57 13.21
CA GLY A 53 10.17 17.15 12.42
C GLY A 53 11.33 16.68 13.29
N GLU A 54 11.66 17.42 14.36
CA GLU A 54 12.69 17.05 15.32
C GLU A 54 12.36 15.73 16.03
N LYS A 55 11.11 15.56 16.48
CA LYS A 55 10.64 14.31 17.11
C LYS A 55 10.64 13.13 16.14
N LEU A 56 10.17 13.33 14.91
CA LEU A 56 10.13 12.29 13.89
C LEU A 56 11.54 11.88 13.45
N GLN A 57 12.47 12.85 13.35
CA GLN A 57 13.87 12.60 13.04
C GLN A 57 14.58 11.83 14.17
N ALA A 58 14.28 12.14 15.44
CA ALA A 58 14.79 11.39 16.57
C ALA A 58 14.34 9.92 16.52
N PHE A 59 13.04 9.68 16.28
CA PHE A 59 12.50 8.34 16.10
C PHE A 59 13.12 7.62 14.89
N ALA A 60 13.27 8.29 13.75
CA ALA A 60 13.94 7.73 12.58
C ALA A 60 15.38 7.30 12.87
N THR A 61 16.09 8.04 13.73
CA THR A 61 17.47 7.72 14.14
C THR A 61 17.50 6.48 15.04
N GLU A 62 16.54 6.35 15.95
CA GLU A 62 16.38 5.16 16.80
C GLU A 62 16.11 3.91 15.95
N VAL A 63 15.17 4.01 15.01
CA VAL A 63 14.83 2.93 14.07
C VAL A 63 16.05 2.54 13.21
N ALA A 64 16.84 3.51 12.75
CA ALA A 64 18.05 3.22 11.98
C ALA A 64 19.05 2.36 12.78
N VAL A 65 19.19 2.61 14.08
CA VAL A 65 20.11 1.87 14.96
C VAL A 65 19.57 0.47 15.26
N SER A 66 18.27 0.32 15.53
CA SER A 66 17.67 -0.97 15.88
C SER A 66 17.53 -1.92 14.70
N SER A 67 17.23 -1.38 13.51
CA SER A 67 16.81 -2.19 12.35
C SER A 67 17.93 -2.45 11.34
N GLY A 68 19.02 -1.68 11.37
CA GLY A 68 20.18 -1.87 10.48
C GLY A 68 19.91 -1.53 9.02
N TYR A 69 18.92 -0.67 8.73
CA TYR A 69 18.64 -0.15 7.40
C TYR A 69 19.77 0.77 6.91
N ALA A 70 19.94 0.84 5.59
CA ALA A 70 20.89 1.75 4.93
C ALA A 70 20.55 3.21 5.18
N TRP A 71 19.26 3.53 5.19
CA TRP A 71 18.74 4.85 5.48
C TRP A 71 17.32 4.76 6.05
N VAL A 72 16.97 5.75 6.87
CA VAL A 72 15.62 5.94 7.38
C VAL A 72 15.25 7.40 7.13
N ARG A 73 14.20 7.66 6.33
CA ARG A 73 13.79 9.01 5.94
C ARG A 73 12.48 9.39 6.63
N PRO A 74 12.46 10.42 7.50
CA PRO A 74 11.21 10.91 8.08
C PRO A 74 10.42 11.75 7.06
N VAL A 75 9.10 11.56 7.04
CA VAL A 75 8.15 12.31 6.23
C VAL A 75 7.06 12.84 7.15
N LEU A 76 6.87 14.16 7.15
CA LEU A 76 5.85 14.86 7.94
C LEU A 76 4.43 14.73 7.35
N GLU A 77 4.10 13.55 6.84
CA GLU A 77 2.80 13.23 6.25
C GLU A 77 2.32 11.87 6.78
N THR A 78 1.03 11.59 6.63
CA THR A 78 0.44 10.30 7.03
C THR A 78 0.76 9.17 6.06
N ARG A 79 1.24 9.51 4.87
CA ARG A 79 1.66 8.54 3.85
C ARG A 79 2.89 9.08 3.13
N VAL A 80 3.72 8.18 2.62
CA VAL A 80 4.85 8.55 1.77
C VAL A 80 4.33 9.18 0.46
N PRO A 81 4.65 10.46 0.17
CA PRO A 81 4.24 11.10 -1.07
C PRO A 81 5.02 10.48 -2.24
N TYR A 82 4.41 10.50 -3.43
CA TYR A 82 5.04 9.94 -4.63
C TYR A 82 6.40 10.58 -4.94
N SER A 83 6.54 11.89 -4.71
CA SER A 83 7.80 12.61 -4.90
C SER A 83 8.95 12.11 -4.01
N ALA A 84 8.65 11.51 -2.85
CA ALA A 84 9.66 10.96 -1.97
C ALA A 84 10.11 9.56 -2.42
N SER A 85 9.28 8.83 -3.14
CA SER A 85 9.53 7.45 -3.58
C SER A 85 9.80 7.28 -5.08
N GLU A 86 9.65 8.32 -5.90
CA GLU A 86 9.80 8.26 -7.37
C GLU A 86 11.18 7.75 -7.82
N GLU A 87 12.24 8.15 -7.12
CA GLU A 87 13.63 7.74 -7.42
C GLU A 87 14.01 6.40 -6.76
N LEU A 88 13.11 5.80 -5.99
CA LEU A 88 13.36 4.62 -5.18
C LEU A 88 12.64 3.39 -5.74
N HIS A 89 13.25 2.23 -5.56
CA HIS A 89 12.66 0.96 -5.98
C HIS A 89 12.00 0.26 -4.81
N GLN A 90 10.67 0.18 -4.82
CA GLN A 90 9.93 -0.56 -3.81
C GLN A 90 10.32 -2.05 -3.82
N VAL A 91 10.67 -2.57 -2.65
CA VAL A 91 11.06 -3.96 -2.44
C VAL A 91 9.96 -4.65 -1.64
N HIS A 92 9.38 -5.68 -2.25
CA HIS A 92 8.50 -6.58 -1.54
C HIS A 92 9.32 -7.76 -1.04
N LEU A 93 9.56 -7.79 0.28
CA LEU A 93 10.06 -8.97 0.94
C LEU A 93 8.87 -9.84 1.33
N GLU A 94 8.95 -11.12 0.97
CA GLU A 94 8.02 -12.12 1.47
C GLU A 94 8.25 -12.26 2.99
N PRO A 95 7.17 -12.32 3.79
CA PRO A 95 7.29 -12.65 5.21
C PRO A 95 7.93 -14.04 5.36
N GLU A 96 8.53 -14.29 6.53
CA GLU A 96 9.09 -15.59 6.83
C GLU A 96 7.99 -16.66 6.73
N PRO A 97 8.22 -17.79 6.03
CA PRO A 97 7.25 -18.87 6.02
C PRO A 97 6.98 -19.33 7.46
N LEU A 98 5.72 -19.54 7.79
CA LEU A 98 5.36 -20.17 9.06
C LEU A 98 5.99 -21.56 9.11
N THR A 99 6.47 -21.95 10.28
CA THR A 99 6.90 -23.33 10.50
C THR A 99 5.68 -24.25 10.45
N ASP A 100 5.89 -25.55 10.20
CA ASP A 100 4.78 -26.52 10.10
C ASP A 100 3.86 -26.48 11.34
N ASP A 101 4.43 -26.35 12.55
CA ASP A 101 3.67 -26.25 13.80
C ASP A 101 2.83 -24.96 13.88
N GLU A 102 3.36 -23.83 13.41
CA GLU A 102 2.65 -22.55 13.39
C GLU A 102 1.60 -22.50 12.28
N GLN A 103 1.85 -23.16 11.15
CA GLN A 103 0.86 -23.30 10.08
C GLN A 103 -0.34 -24.11 10.58
N ASP A 104 -0.11 -25.20 11.30
CA ASP A 104 -1.18 -25.98 11.94
C ASP A 104 -1.96 -25.17 12.98
N GLU A 105 -1.32 -24.24 13.70
CA GLU A 105 -2.00 -23.31 14.60
C GLU A 105 -2.80 -22.23 13.86
N ALA A 106 -2.23 -21.66 12.79
CA ALA A 106 -2.91 -20.70 11.93
C ALA A 106 -4.15 -21.30 11.27
N ASP A 107 -4.07 -22.54 10.79
CA ASP A 107 -5.21 -23.25 10.18
C ASP A 107 -6.34 -23.50 11.20
N LYS A 108 -6.00 -23.85 12.45
CA LYS A 108 -6.98 -23.97 13.55
C LYS A 108 -7.63 -22.64 13.90
N LEU A 109 -6.85 -21.56 13.89
CA LEU A 109 -7.37 -20.21 14.14
C LEU A 109 -8.31 -19.77 13.01
N LEU A 110 -7.99 -20.06 11.75
CA LEU A 110 -8.89 -19.81 10.62
C LEU A 110 -10.19 -20.60 10.74
N GLU A 111 -10.14 -21.87 11.12
CA GLU A 111 -11.33 -22.67 11.37
C GLU A 111 -12.20 -22.07 12.49
N ALA A 112 -11.57 -21.59 13.58
CA ALA A 112 -12.26 -20.91 14.67
C ALA A 112 -12.89 -19.58 14.22
N ILE A 113 -12.18 -18.79 13.41
CA ILE A 113 -12.71 -17.54 12.84
C ILE A 113 -13.89 -17.81 11.92
N SER A 114 -13.82 -18.82 11.04
CA SER A 114 -14.94 -19.21 10.18
C SER A 114 -16.15 -19.72 10.98
N ALA A 115 -15.93 -20.44 12.08
CA ALA A 115 -17.00 -20.84 12.98
C ALA A 115 -17.65 -19.64 13.68
N LEU A 116 -16.85 -18.65 14.11
CA LEU A 116 -17.34 -17.39 14.67
C LEU A 116 -18.08 -16.56 13.61
N GLU A 117 -17.63 -16.55 12.35
CA GLU A 117 -18.33 -15.84 11.28
C GLU A 117 -19.75 -16.38 11.10
N ALA A 118 -19.91 -17.71 11.08
CA ALA A 118 -21.21 -18.36 11.04
C ALA A 118 -22.07 -18.08 12.29
N GLU A 119 -21.48 -18.07 13.49
CA GLU A 119 -22.17 -17.66 14.73
C GLU A 119 -22.65 -16.21 14.64
N GLY A 120 -21.84 -15.32 14.04
CA GLY A 120 -22.15 -13.91 13.85
C GLY A 120 -23.31 -13.64 12.89
N GLU A 121 -23.55 -14.53 11.92
CA GLU A 121 -24.72 -14.45 11.03
C GLU A 121 -26.04 -14.73 11.75
N GLU A 122 -26.01 -15.60 12.76
CA GLU A 122 -27.19 -15.97 13.58
C GLU A 122 -27.34 -15.10 14.84
N LEU A 123 -26.38 -14.21 15.10
CA LEU A 123 -26.31 -13.40 16.31
C LEU A 123 -27.40 -12.33 16.34
N ASP A 124 -28.11 -12.24 17.47
CA ASP A 124 -29.02 -11.14 17.75
C ASP A 124 -28.24 -9.93 18.29
N TYR A 125 -27.97 -8.96 17.42
CA TYR A 125 -27.25 -7.74 17.76
C TYR A 125 -28.03 -6.79 18.69
N GLU A 126 -29.31 -7.05 18.95
CA GLU A 126 -30.08 -6.30 19.95
C GLU A 126 -29.76 -6.73 21.39
N ASP A 127 -29.21 -7.94 21.58
CA ASP A 127 -28.66 -8.38 22.86
C ASP A 127 -27.22 -7.86 23.00
N GLU A 128 -27.07 -6.71 23.67
CA GLU A 128 -25.77 -6.07 23.91
C GLU A 128 -24.75 -6.99 24.62
N VAL A 129 -25.21 -7.91 25.47
CA VAL A 129 -24.31 -8.82 26.20
C VAL A 129 -23.79 -9.90 25.25
N ALA A 130 -24.68 -10.47 24.43
CA ALA A 130 -24.30 -11.45 23.42
C ALA A 130 -23.38 -10.83 22.35
N ALA A 131 -23.71 -9.63 21.87
CA ALA A 131 -22.92 -8.89 20.88
C ALA A 131 -21.51 -8.53 21.41
N ALA A 132 -21.40 -8.07 22.66
CA ALA A 132 -20.11 -7.73 23.25
C ALA A 132 -19.22 -8.96 23.48
N ASP A 133 -19.81 -10.09 23.91
CA ASP A 133 -19.06 -11.33 24.10
C ASP A 133 -18.60 -11.93 22.76
N PHE A 134 -19.45 -11.88 21.73
CA PHE A 134 -19.09 -12.26 20.37
C PHE A 134 -17.92 -11.42 19.85
N GLN A 135 -18.02 -10.08 19.93
CA GLN A 135 -16.96 -9.17 19.48
C GLN A 135 -15.63 -9.47 20.16
N LYS A 136 -15.66 -9.72 21.48
CA LYS A 136 -14.46 -10.07 22.24
C LYS A 136 -13.81 -11.37 21.77
N ARG A 137 -14.62 -12.39 21.45
CA ARG A 137 -14.11 -13.67 20.92
C ARG A 137 -13.55 -13.50 19.51
N TRP A 138 -14.23 -12.72 18.67
CA TRP A 138 -13.79 -12.35 17.33
C TRP A 138 -12.44 -11.63 17.35
N ASP A 139 -12.31 -10.56 18.14
CA ASP A 139 -11.08 -9.78 18.27
C ASP A 139 -9.94 -10.61 18.84
N ALA A 140 -10.22 -11.54 19.76
CA ALA A 140 -9.22 -12.45 20.30
C ALA A 140 -8.73 -13.46 19.25
N ALA A 141 -9.63 -14.07 18.47
CA ALA A 141 -9.29 -15.05 17.45
C ALA A 141 -8.55 -14.41 16.27
N THR A 142 -9.04 -13.28 15.78
CA THR A 142 -8.39 -12.52 14.70
C THR A 142 -7.06 -11.92 15.15
N GLY A 143 -7.00 -11.32 16.35
CA GLY A 143 -5.77 -10.75 16.88
C GLY A 143 -4.67 -11.79 17.14
N THR A 144 -5.03 -13.01 17.55
CA THR A 144 -4.04 -14.11 17.70
C THR A 144 -3.57 -14.64 16.34
N TYR A 145 -4.46 -14.75 15.36
CA TYR A 145 -4.10 -15.10 13.99
C TYR A 145 -3.16 -14.06 13.36
N ASP A 146 -3.48 -12.78 13.50
CA ASP A 146 -2.67 -11.68 13.00
C ASP A 146 -1.30 -11.67 13.69
N ALA A 147 -1.24 -11.86 15.01
CA ALA A 147 0.04 -11.93 15.73
C ALA A 147 0.92 -13.11 15.30
N LEU A 148 0.31 -14.24 14.92
CA LEU A 148 1.02 -15.42 14.43
C LEU A 148 1.55 -15.23 13.01
N THR A 149 0.81 -14.50 12.17
CA THR A 149 1.11 -14.30 10.74
C THR A 149 1.90 -13.03 10.43
N ASP A 150 1.87 -12.01 11.30
CA ASP A 150 2.66 -10.78 11.19
C ASP A 150 4.11 -11.00 11.62
N LYS A 151 4.78 -11.95 10.95
CA LYS A 151 6.19 -12.21 11.17
C LYS A 151 7.06 -11.12 10.56
N PRO A 152 8.12 -10.68 11.26
CA PRO A 152 9.03 -9.68 10.74
C PRO A 152 9.64 -10.19 9.42
N ARG A 153 9.56 -9.37 8.38
CA ARG A 153 10.13 -9.68 7.06
C ARG A 153 11.63 -9.92 7.23
N GLN A 154 12.11 -11.10 6.88
CA GLN A 154 13.55 -11.35 6.87
C GLN A 154 14.18 -10.50 5.77
N ILE A 155 15.12 -9.65 6.17
CA ILE A 155 15.90 -8.85 5.23
C ILE A 155 17.19 -9.62 4.95
N PRO A 156 17.38 -10.19 3.73
CA PRO A 156 18.63 -10.82 3.37
C PRO A 156 19.81 -9.86 3.54
N ASP A 157 20.91 -10.36 4.13
CA ASP A 157 22.13 -9.58 4.41
C ASP A 157 22.69 -8.88 3.16
N GLU A 158 22.49 -9.48 1.97
CA GLU A 158 22.96 -8.94 0.68
C GLU A 158 22.27 -7.63 0.29
N ILE A 159 20.99 -7.47 0.63
CA ILE A 159 20.18 -6.31 0.24
C ILE A 159 19.98 -5.31 1.38
N ARG A 160 20.18 -5.75 2.64
CA ARG A 160 20.17 -4.91 3.85
C ARG A 160 20.90 -3.57 3.69
N PRO A 161 22.14 -3.50 3.12
CA PRO A 161 22.85 -2.23 2.99
C PRO A 161 22.34 -1.30 1.88
N ASN A 162 21.37 -1.74 1.07
CA ASN A 162 20.72 -0.88 0.07
C ASN A 162 19.26 -0.59 0.42
N LEU A 163 18.71 -1.22 1.46
CA LEU A 163 17.32 -1.09 1.88
C LEU A 163 17.17 0.05 2.88
N GLY A 164 16.17 0.89 2.63
CA GLY A 164 15.70 1.88 3.57
C GLY A 164 14.19 1.85 3.75
N CYS A 165 13.74 2.58 4.76
CA CYS A 165 12.34 2.74 5.08
C CYS A 165 12.00 4.21 5.31
N PHE A 166 10.71 4.53 5.17
CA PHE A 166 10.19 5.83 5.58
C PHE A 166 9.59 5.72 6.98
N VAL A 167 9.61 6.83 7.70
CA VAL A 167 8.84 7.01 8.93
C VAL A 167 7.80 8.08 8.66
N VAL A 168 6.54 7.76 8.96
CA VAL A 168 5.37 8.63 8.75
C VAL A 168 4.69 8.91 10.09
N ILE A 169 3.75 9.86 10.09
CA ILE A 169 2.94 10.17 11.26
C ILE A 169 1.57 9.52 11.10
N ALA A 170 1.22 8.57 11.96
CA ALA A 170 -0.11 7.98 11.97
C ALA A 170 -1.20 9.04 12.24
N PRO A 171 -2.47 8.78 11.87
CA PRO A 171 -3.56 9.75 12.06
C PRO A 171 -3.75 10.23 13.51
N ASP A 172 -3.34 9.42 14.47
CA ASP A 172 -3.37 9.71 15.90
C ASP A 172 -2.19 10.58 16.39
N GLY A 173 -1.22 10.88 15.52
CA GLY A 173 -0.01 11.64 15.84
C GLY A 173 1.17 10.79 16.29
N THR A 174 1.07 9.45 16.28
CA THR A 174 2.20 8.58 16.65
C THR A 174 3.17 8.40 15.48
N PRO A 175 4.50 8.40 15.73
CA PRO A 175 5.49 8.11 14.69
C PRO A 175 5.50 6.60 14.41
N VAL A 176 5.35 6.22 13.14
CA VAL A 176 5.26 4.82 12.70
C VAL A 176 6.17 4.58 11.50
N VAL A 177 6.80 3.40 11.44
CA VAL A 177 7.59 2.97 10.29
C VAL A 177 6.63 2.57 9.15
N ASP A 178 6.80 3.15 7.96
CA ASP A 178 6.02 2.77 6.78
C ASP A 178 6.32 1.30 6.42
N GLY A 179 5.27 0.53 6.11
CA GLY A 179 5.40 -0.89 5.78
C GLY A 179 6.12 -1.16 4.45
N GLY A 180 6.38 -0.12 3.64
CA GLY A 180 7.15 -0.20 2.42
C GLY A 180 8.65 -0.18 2.67
N LEU A 181 9.35 -1.14 2.06
CA LEU A 181 10.81 -1.13 1.96
C LEU A 181 11.23 -0.60 0.59
N TYR A 182 12.30 0.17 0.55
CA TYR A 182 12.77 0.86 -0.65
C TYR A 182 14.27 0.64 -0.86
N SER A 183 14.70 0.51 -2.10
CA SER A 183 16.11 0.36 -2.49
C SER A 183 16.56 1.51 -3.38
N ASP A 184 17.73 2.09 -3.07
CA ASP A 184 18.37 3.14 -3.89
C ASP A 184 18.92 2.60 -5.22
N LYS A 185 19.16 1.29 -5.30
CA LYS A 185 19.63 0.62 -6.51
C LYS A 185 18.48 -0.12 -7.18
N PRO A 186 18.46 -0.19 -8.52
CA PRO A 186 17.53 -1.06 -9.22
C PRO A 186 17.78 -2.49 -8.75
N MET A 187 16.82 -3.04 -8.00
CA MET A 187 16.87 -4.44 -7.66
C MET A 187 16.73 -5.23 -8.94
N GLN A 188 17.78 -5.97 -9.29
CA GLN A 188 17.65 -7.05 -10.25
C GLN A 188 16.59 -7.98 -9.67
N ARG A 189 15.37 -7.95 -10.22
CA ARG A 189 14.40 -9.01 -9.98
C ARG A 189 15.18 -10.29 -10.24
N ARG A 190 15.49 -11.06 -9.20
CA ARG A 190 15.75 -12.48 -9.36
C ARG A 190 14.46 -12.97 -9.99
N LYS A 191 14.43 -13.02 -11.33
CA LYS A 191 13.49 -13.87 -12.04
C LYS A 191 13.68 -15.21 -11.36
N ALA A 192 12.69 -15.64 -10.58
CA ALA A 192 12.56 -17.03 -10.24
C ALA A 192 12.60 -17.73 -11.60
N ALA A 193 13.75 -18.33 -11.89
CA ALA A 193 14.02 -18.98 -13.15
C ALA A 193 13.26 -20.29 -13.13
N ALA A 194 11.94 -20.21 -13.33
CA ALA A 194 11.18 -21.30 -13.91
C ALA A 194 11.54 -21.30 -15.42
N GLN A 195 12.71 -21.81 -15.75
CA GLN A 195 13.00 -22.31 -17.09
C GLN A 195 12.38 -23.71 -17.19
N PRO A 196 11.42 -23.97 -18.10
CA PRO A 196 11.27 -25.30 -18.63
C PRO A 196 12.42 -25.55 -19.60
N GLU A 197 13.20 -26.59 -19.33
CA GLU A 197 14.25 -27.08 -20.22
C GLU A 197 13.68 -27.46 -21.59
N GLY A 198 14.40 -27.09 -22.65
CA GLY A 198 14.04 -27.39 -24.03
C GLY A 198 15.18 -27.12 -25.02
N ALA A 199 16.16 -28.02 -25.04
CA ALA A 199 16.98 -28.46 -26.18
C ALA A 199 17.59 -27.44 -27.17
N GLY A 200 18.90 -27.19 -27.01
CA GLY A 200 19.96 -27.48 -28.00
C GLY A 200 19.93 -26.87 -29.40
N GLY A 201 20.89 -25.97 -29.68
CA GLY A 201 21.35 -25.64 -31.04
C GLY A 201 22.57 -24.70 -31.01
N ALA A 202 23.71 -25.18 -31.47
CA ALA A 202 25.02 -24.53 -31.36
C ALA A 202 25.23 -23.38 -32.36
N GLY A 203 25.86 -22.30 -31.85
CA GLY A 203 26.89 -21.46 -32.47
C GLY A 203 26.61 -20.74 -33.80
N GLU A 204 26.53 -19.39 -33.77
CA GLU A 204 27.45 -18.54 -34.54
C GLU A 204 27.35 -17.06 -34.11
N THR A 205 28.53 -16.48 -33.89
CA THR A 205 28.94 -15.06 -33.98
C THR A 205 27.94 -13.93 -33.75
N ALA A 206 28.28 -13.10 -32.75
CA ALA A 206 27.80 -11.74 -32.58
C ALA A 206 27.98 -10.91 -33.86
N GLN A 207 26.86 -10.54 -34.49
CA GLN A 207 26.77 -9.39 -35.35
C GLN A 207 25.55 -8.56 -34.97
N ASP A 208 25.82 -7.26 -34.87
CA ASP A 208 24.95 -6.11 -34.70
C ASP A 208 23.58 -6.29 -35.38
N ASN A 209 22.55 -6.62 -34.59
CA ASN A 209 21.18 -6.87 -35.05
C ASN A 209 20.26 -5.77 -34.50
N THR A 210 20.42 -4.54 -34.99
CA THR A 210 19.30 -3.60 -34.98
C THR A 210 18.32 -4.04 -36.06
N PRO A 211 17.10 -4.52 -35.71
CA PRO A 211 16.15 -4.97 -36.72
C PRO A 211 15.81 -3.80 -37.65
N LYS A 212 15.87 -4.04 -38.95
CA LYS A 212 15.43 -3.07 -39.97
C LYS A 212 14.01 -2.60 -39.63
N PRO A 213 13.72 -1.29 -39.70
CA PRO A 213 12.39 -0.77 -39.40
C PRO A 213 11.38 -1.43 -40.35
N LEU A 214 10.36 -2.08 -39.76
CA LEU A 214 9.27 -2.71 -40.50
C LEU A 214 8.53 -1.65 -41.33
N SER A 215 8.08 -2.01 -42.53
CA SER A 215 7.30 -1.10 -43.36
C SER A 215 5.96 -0.78 -42.68
N GLN A 216 5.46 0.45 -42.80
CA GLN A 216 4.21 0.87 -42.15
C GLN A 216 3.02 -0.03 -42.51
N LYS A 217 2.93 -0.46 -43.77
CA LYS A 217 1.89 -1.40 -44.22
C LYS A 217 1.95 -2.75 -43.49
N LEU A 218 3.15 -3.27 -43.24
CA LEU A 218 3.33 -4.52 -42.52
C LEU A 218 2.97 -4.37 -41.03
N VAL A 219 3.26 -3.22 -40.43
CA VAL A 219 2.85 -2.92 -39.05
C VAL A 219 1.33 -2.85 -38.92
N GLU A 220 0.66 -2.19 -39.86
CA GLU A 220 -0.81 -2.13 -39.91
C GLU A 220 -1.43 -3.52 -40.09
N GLU A 221 -0.89 -4.33 -41.01
CA GLU A 221 -1.37 -5.69 -41.25
C GLU A 221 -1.16 -6.61 -40.03
N LEU A 222 0.01 -6.53 -39.38
CA LEU A 222 0.28 -7.27 -38.14
C LEU A 222 -0.61 -6.79 -36.98
N ALA A 223 -0.94 -5.50 -36.91
CA ALA A 223 -1.84 -4.97 -35.89
C ALA A 223 -3.26 -5.51 -36.07
N VAL A 224 -3.75 -5.59 -37.32
CA VAL A 224 -5.05 -6.19 -37.65
C VAL A 224 -5.04 -7.69 -37.31
N GLN A 225 -4.02 -8.43 -37.74
CA GLN A 225 -3.90 -9.86 -37.44
C GLN A 225 -3.85 -10.13 -35.94
N ARG A 226 -3.06 -9.34 -35.18
CA ARG A 226 -3.00 -9.44 -33.72
C ARG A 226 -4.37 -9.19 -33.10
N ARG A 227 -5.09 -8.16 -33.55
CA ARG A 227 -6.43 -7.83 -33.05
C ARG A 227 -7.41 -8.98 -33.30
N ASP A 228 -7.41 -9.54 -34.51
CA ASP A 228 -8.36 -10.58 -34.89
C ASP A 228 -8.06 -11.91 -34.16
N ILE A 229 -6.77 -12.26 -33.97
CA ILE A 229 -6.36 -13.42 -33.15
C ILE A 229 -6.78 -13.24 -31.69
N LEU A 230 -6.58 -12.05 -31.12
CA LEU A 230 -7.00 -11.77 -29.75
C LEU A 230 -8.53 -11.81 -29.60
N ALA A 231 -9.28 -11.30 -30.58
CA ALA A 231 -10.74 -11.37 -30.58
C ALA A 231 -11.24 -12.83 -30.61
N ILE A 232 -10.63 -13.68 -31.43
CA ILE A 232 -10.97 -15.12 -31.49
C ILE A 232 -10.63 -15.83 -30.17
N ASN A 233 -9.45 -15.57 -29.59
CA ASN A 233 -9.05 -16.16 -28.32
C ASN A 233 -9.95 -15.73 -27.16
N LEU A 234 -10.33 -14.45 -27.13
CA LEU A 234 -11.25 -13.90 -26.14
C LEU A 234 -12.66 -14.51 -26.29
N ALA A 235 -13.14 -14.69 -27.52
CA ALA A 235 -14.45 -15.30 -27.78
C ALA A 235 -14.48 -16.81 -27.50
N SER A 236 -13.36 -17.49 -27.68
CA SER A 236 -13.27 -18.96 -27.54
C SER A 236 -13.00 -19.40 -26.10
N ASN A 237 -12.43 -18.54 -25.26
CA ASN A 237 -12.08 -18.86 -23.87
C ASN A 237 -12.85 -17.98 -22.88
N PRO A 238 -13.97 -18.48 -22.30
CA PRO A 238 -14.81 -17.69 -21.40
C PRO A 238 -14.11 -17.30 -20.09
N ALA A 239 -13.15 -18.09 -19.60
CA ALA A 239 -12.37 -17.75 -18.41
C ALA A 239 -11.50 -16.50 -18.61
N ILE A 240 -10.76 -16.44 -19.73
CA ILE A 240 -9.92 -15.27 -20.08
C ILE A 240 -10.79 -14.02 -20.31
N ALA A 241 -11.98 -14.20 -20.90
CA ALA A 241 -12.94 -13.11 -21.08
C ALA A 241 -13.44 -12.55 -19.75
N LEU A 242 -13.74 -13.43 -18.77
CA LEU A 242 -14.16 -13.02 -17.44
C LEU A 242 -13.04 -12.24 -16.71
N ASP A 243 -11.81 -12.78 -16.71
CA ASP A 243 -10.64 -12.12 -16.09
C ASP A 243 -10.39 -10.74 -16.71
N PHE A 244 -10.49 -10.63 -18.04
CA PHE A 244 -10.35 -9.37 -18.75
C PHE A 244 -11.46 -8.37 -18.40
N MET A 245 -12.70 -8.83 -18.24
CA MET A 245 -13.83 -7.99 -17.83
C MET A 245 -13.68 -7.50 -16.38
N ILE A 246 -13.24 -8.37 -15.46
CA ILE A 246 -12.92 -7.99 -14.07
C ILE A 246 -11.83 -6.92 -14.05
N PHE A 247 -10.76 -7.13 -14.82
CA PHE A 247 -9.70 -6.14 -14.97
C PHE A 247 -10.24 -4.79 -15.49
N ALA A 248 -11.06 -4.80 -16.54
CA ALA A 248 -11.65 -3.58 -17.11
C ALA A 248 -12.57 -2.84 -16.12
N ILE A 249 -13.33 -3.56 -15.29
CA ILE A 249 -14.16 -2.99 -14.23
C ILE A 249 -13.29 -2.37 -13.13
N ALA A 250 -12.26 -3.07 -12.68
CA ALA A 250 -11.34 -2.59 -11.65
C ALA A 250 -10.53 -1.36 -12.11
N ASP A 251 -10.12 -1.33 -13.38
CA ASP A 251 -9.43 -0.19 -14.01
C ASP A 251 -10.37 1.02 -14.13
N GLY A 252 -11.64 0.79 -14.50
CA GLY A 252 -12.66 1.84 -14.60
C GLY A 252 -13.09 2.46 -13.26
N GLY A 253 -12.99 1.72 -12.15
CA GLY A 253 -13.37 2.17 -10.81
C GLY A 253 -12.35 3.06 -10.09
N ARG A 254 -11.09 3.10 -10.55
CA ARG A 254 -10.02 3.89 -9.93
C ARG A 254 -9.87 5.26 -10.60
N GLY A 255 -10.86 6.12 -10.42
CA GLY A 255 -10.96 7.42 -11.10
C GLY A 255 -10.87 8.66 -10.20
N TYR A 256 -9.73 8.89 -9.56
CA TYR A 256 -9.24 10.26 -9.27
C TYR A 256 -7.84 10.39 -9.88
N GLY A 257 -7.74 10.37 -11.21
CA GLY A 257 -6.47 10.51 -11.90
C GLY A 257 -6.64 10.48 -13.42
N SER A 258 -6.06 11.48 -14.09
CA SER A 258 -6.08 11.64 -15.55
C SER A 258 -5.11 10.68 -16.25
N GLN A 259 -5.08 9.40 -15.89
CA GLN A 259 -4.31 8.41 -16.65
C GLN A 259 -5.18 7.78 -17.73
N THR A 260 -4.66 7.81 -18.95
CA THR A 260 -5.23 7.16 -20.13
C THR A 260 -5.29 5.64 -19.90
N HIS A 261 -6.51 5.16 -19.67
CA HIS A 261 -6.94 3.78 -19.50
C HIS A 261 -6.19 2.79 -20.39
N GLY A 262 -5.81 1.65 -19.83
CA GLY A 262 -5.18 0.54 -20.56
C GLY A 262 -6.13 -0.16 -21.54
N THR A 263 -7.43 0.13 -21.45
CA THR A 263 -8.46 -0.40 -22.34
C THR A 263 -9.51 0.67 -22.69
N THR A 264 -10.04 0.62 -23.91
CA THR A 264 -11.14 1.50 -24.35
C THR A 264 -12.53 0.86 -24.15
N ILE A 265 -12.57 -0.36 -23.62
CA ILE A 265 -13.83 -1.07 -23.36
C ILE A 265 -14.39 -0.57 -22.04
N ARG A 266 -15.61 -0.04 -22.08
CA ARG A 266 -16.35 0.42 -20.90
C ARG A 266 -17.58 -0.46 -20.72
N ALA A 267 -17.77 -0.95 -19.50
CA ALA A 267 -19.08 -1.42 -19.09
C ALA A 267 -19.98 -0.18 -18.89
N PRO A 268 -21.16 -0.09 -19.52
CA PRO A 268 -22.11 0.96 -19.18
C PRO A 268 -22.53 0.78 -17.71
N SER A 269 -22.59 1.87 -16.96
CA SER A 269 -23.15 1.87 -15.60
C SER A 269 -24.58 1.33 -15.64
N ALA A 270 -24.95 0.47 -14.68
CA ALA A 270 -26.31 -0.01 -14.55
C ALA A 270 -27.25 1.20 -14.42
N SER A 271 -28.16 1.36 -15.39
CA SER A 271 -29.23 2.35 -15.31
C SER A 271 -30.17 1.92 -14.18
N ASN A 272 -30.16 2.67 -13.07
CA ASN A 272 -31.15 2.54 -12.00
C ASN A 272 -32.49 3.12 -12.48
N ASP A 273 -33.10 2.51 -13.48
CA ASP A 273 -34.50 2.73 -13.85
C ASP A 273 -35.32 1.58 -13.25
N PHE A 274 -35.42 1.57 -11.91
CA PHE A 274 -36.58 0.96 -11.26
C PHE A 274 -37.68 2.03 -11.26
N GLY A 275 -38.64 1.82 -12.15
CA GLY A 275 -39.76 2.74 -12.39
C GLY A 275 -40.52 3.12 -11.12
N SER A 276 -40.88 4.40 -11.06
CA SER A 276 -41.93 4.95 -10.18
C SER A 276 -43.32 4.52 -10.62
#